data_AF-A0A4D4K3W9-F1
#
_entry.id   AF-A0A4D4K3W9-F1
#
_cell.length_a   1.000
_cell.length_b   1.000
_cell.length_c   1.000
_cell.angle_alpha   90.00
_cell.angle_beta   90.00
_cell.angle_gamma   90.00
#
_symmetry.space_group_name_H-M   'P 1'
#
loop_
_entity.id
_entity.type
_entity.pdbx_description
1 polymer ?
#
loop_
_entity_poly.entity_id
_entity_poly.type
_entity_poly.pdbx_seq_one_letter_code
_entity_poly.pdbx_strand_id
1 'polypeptide(L)' 'MPSNCRATPAPPASSAPAGHGTHRYFVVVHALDVESIGVPADATPAVLGFTMAGHILGRAILTATAETPA' A
#
# COMPACT_ATOMS: atom_id res chain seq x y z
N MET A 1 23.02 14.85 23.39
CA MET A 1 21.74 15.45 22.98
C MET A 1 20.96 14.40 22.21
N PRO A 2 19.89 13.78 22.74
CA PRO A 2 19.00 12.98 21.89
C PRO A 2 18.00 13.92 21.23
N SER A 3 18.14 14.08 19.90
CA SER A 3 17.21 14.85 19.07
C SER A 3 15.92 14.05 18.91
N ASN A 4 14.83 14.57 19.46
CA ASN A 4 13.50 13.96 19.39
C ASN A 4 12.82 14.38 18.07
N CYS A 5 13.06 13.63 16.99
CA CYS A 5 12.33 13.77 15.73
C CYS A 5 10.92 13.19 15.92
N ARG A 6 10.01 13.99 16.49
CA ARG A 6 8.59 13.68 16.52
C ARG A 6 8.07 13.74 15.09
N ALA A 7 8.06 12.62 14.40
CA ALA A 7 7.35 12.47 13.14
C ALA A 7 5.90 12.87 13.39
N THR A 8 5.44 13.92 12.70
CA THR A 8 4.02 14.23 12.62
C THR A 8 3.28 12.96 12.20
N PRO A 9 2.22 12.54 12.90
CA PRO A 9 1.47 11.36 12.49
C PRO A 9 1.03 11.54 11.04
N ALA A 10 1.33 10.57 10.18
CA ALA A 10 0.74 10.52 8.86
C ALA A 10 -0.80 10.57 9.03
N PRO A 11 -1.53 11.25 8.13
CA PRO A 11 -2.99 11.17 8.15
C PRO A 11 -3.41 9.71 8.18
N PRO A 12 -4.50 9.35 8.89
CA PRO A 12 -4.92 7.97 8.99
C PRO A 12 -5.04 7.38 7.59
N ALA A 13 -4.44 6.20 7.37
CA ALA A 13 -4.49 5.49 6.09
C ALA A 13 -5.92 5.20 5.60
N SER A 14 -6.90 5.38 6.49
CA SER A 14 -8.33 5.25 6.24
C SER A 14 -8.92 6.56 5.72
N SER A 15 -8.95 6.72 4.40
CA SER A 15 -9.78 7.73 3.71
C SER A 15 -11.22 7.23 3.47
N ALA A 16 -11.73 6.28 4.26
CA ALA A 16 -13.13 5.89 4.18
C ALA A 16 -13.99 7.14 4.44
N PRO A 17 -14.87 7.56 3.52
CA PRO A 17 -15.77 8.68 3.76
C PRO A 17 -16.63 8.41 5.00
N ALA A 18 -16.94 9.46 5.77
CA ALA A 18 -17.76 9.32 6.97
C ALA A 18 -19.12 8.68 6.65
N GLY A 19 -19.50 7.65 7.40
CA GLY A 19 -20.78 6.95 7.23
C GLY A 19 -20.88 6.01 6.02
N HIS A 20 -19.79 5.79 5.27
CA HIS A 20 -19.76 4.87 4.11
C HIS A 20 -19.59 3.39 4.50
N GLY A 21 -19.58 3.11 5.81
CA GLY A 21 -19.43 1.78 6.40
C GLY A 21 -18.00 1.25 6.36
N THR A 22 -17.85 -0.05 6.62
CA THR A 22 -16.54 -0.70 6.70
C THR A 22 -15.86 -0.85 5.35
N HIS A 23 -14.67 -0.27 5.19
CA HIS A 23 -13.80 -0.41 4.03
C HIS A 23 -12.75 -1.51 4.24
N ARG A 24 -12.43 -2.26 3.17
CA ARG A 24 -11.38 -3.28 3.16
C ARG A 24 -10.11 -2.73 2.52
N TYR A 25 -9.00 -2.82 3.24
CA TYR A 25 -7.68 -2.39 2.82
C TYR A 25 -6.80 -3.63 2.61
N PHE A 26 -6.28 -3.79 1.40
CA PHE A 26 -5.42 -4.90 1.04
C PHE A 26 -3.96 -4.45 1.02
N VAL A 27 -3.15 -4.95 1.95
CA VAL A 27 -1.70 -4.81 1.93
C VAL A 27 -1.13 -6.07 1.32
N VAL A 28 -0.55 -5.95 0.12
CA VAL A 28 -0.05 -7.08 -0.66
C VAL A 28 1.47 -6.96 -0.81
N VAL A 29 2.18 -8.03 -0.45
CA VAL A 29 3.61 -8.17 -0.67
C VAL A 29 3.83 -9.19 -1.79
N HIS A 30 4.56 -8.80 -2.82
CA HIS A 30 4.93 -9.66 -3.96
C HIS A 30 6.40 -10.04 -3.88
N ALA A 31 6.69 -11.34 -3.98
CA ALA A 31 8.04 -11.84 -4.20
C ALA A 31 8.31 -11.90 -5.71
N LEU A 32 9.38 -11.25 -6.17
CA LEU A 32 9.76 -11.17 -7.57
C LEU A 32 11.05 -11.93 -7.84
N ASP A 33 11.22 -12.44 -9.05
CA ASP A 33 12.42 -13.17 -9.50
C ASP A 33 13.52 -12.28 -10.09
N VAL A 34 13.29 -10.97 -10.15
CA VAL A 34 14.23 -9.98 -10.69
C VAL A 34 14.53 -8.89 -9.65
N GLU A 35 15.76 -8.35 -9.71
CA GLU A 35 16.24 -7.33 -8.78
C GLU A 35 15.55 -5.97 -8.97
N SER A 36 15.20 -5.62 -10.22
CA SER A 36 14.54 -4.36 -10.55
C SER A 36 13.53 -4.53 -11.68
N ILE A 37 12.36 -3.92 -11.51
CA ILE A 37 11.25 -3.91 -12.47
C ILE A 37 11.40 -2.78 -13.51
N GLY A 38 12.27 -1.80 -13.27
CA GLY A 38 12.55 -0.71 -14.21
C GLY A 38 11.36 0.23 -14.48
N VAL A 39 10.36 0.25 -13.60
CA VAL A 39 9.20 1.15 -13.70
C VAL A 39 9.56 2.51 -13.07
N PRO A 40 9.28 3.64 -13.75
CA PRO A 40 9.60 4.97 -13.23
C PRO A 40 8.73 5.31 -12.02
N ALA A 41 9.23 6.18 -11.14
CA ALA A 41 8.62 6.48 -9.83
C ALA A 41 7.24 7.17 -9.93
N ASP A 42 6.94 7.79 -11.07
CA ASP A 42 5.68 8.46 -11.38
C ASP A 42 4.68 7.55 -12.13
N ALA A 43 5.06 6.30 -12.41
CA ALA A 43 4.17 5.36 -13.06
C ALA A 43 2.92 5.08 -12.21
N THR A 44 1.81 4.84 -12.88
CA THR A 44 0.58 4.47 -12.19
C THR A 44 0.69 3.08 -11.57
N PRO A 45 -0.05 2.80 -10.49
CA PRO A 45 -0.09 1.47 -9.88
C PRO A 45 -0.53 0.36 -10.86
N ALA A 46 -1.35 0.69 -11.85
CA ALA A 46 -1.78 -0.26 -12.89
C ALA A 46 -0.61 -0.69 -13.78
N VAL A 47 0.24 0.26 -14.20
CA VAL A 47 1.44 -0.04 -14.99
C VAL A 47 2.40 -0.91 -14.17
N LEU A 48 2.66 -0.52 -12.92
CA LEU A 48 3.48 -1.30 -12.01
C LEU A 48 2.98 -2.76 -11.89
N GLY A 49 1.68 -2.94 -11.63
CA GLY A 49 1.09 -4.27 -11.50
C GLY A 49 1.20 -5.12 -12.76
N PHE A 50 0.98 -4.50 -13.94
CA PHE A 50 1.12 -5.21 -15.22
C PHE A 50 2.56 -5.62 -15.49
N THR A 51 3.53 -4.74 -15.24
CA THR A 51 4.96 -5.03 -15.43
C THR A 51 5.45 -6.10 -14.46
N MET A 52 4.98 -6.10 -13.20
CA MET A 52 5.36 -7.12 -12.21
C MET A 52 4.77 -8.50 -12.49
N ALA A 53 3.60 -8.59 -13.16
CA ALA A 53 2.79 -9.82 -13.21
C ALA A 53 3.53 -11.08 -13.69
N GLY A 54 4.45 -10.94 -14.64
CA GLY A 54 5.26 -12.06 -15.17
C GLY A 54 6.39 -12.54 -14.26
N HIS A 55 6.73 -11.75 -13.24
CA HIS A 55 7.87 -11.98 -12.35
C HIS A 55 7.48 -12.44 -10.95
N ILE A 56 6.18 -12.61 -10.68
CA ILE A 56 5.66 -12.94 -9.34
C ILE A 56 5.90 -14.43 -9.03
N LEU A 57 6.79 -14.69 -8.09
CA LEU A 57 7.02 -16.03 -7.52
C LEU A 57 5.97 -16.39 -6.46
N GLY A 58 5.43 -15.40 -5.77
CA GLY A 58 4.42 -15.58 -4.73
C GLY A 58 3.91 -14.25 -4.18
N ARG A 59 2.80 -14.31 -3.43
CA ARG A 59 2.29 -13.13 -2.72
C ARG A 59 1.77 -13.46 -1.32
N ALA A 60 1.93 -12.53 -0.39
CA ALA A 60 1.25 -12.51 0.89
C ALA A 60 0.23 -11.34 0.91
N ILE A 61 -0.95 -11.59 1.46
CA ILE A 61 -2.03 -10.60 1.53
C ILE A 61 -2.46 -10.44 2.98
N LEU A 62 -2.43 -9.21 3.49
CA LEU A 62 -3.08 -8.82 4.73
C LEU A 62 -4.28 -7.94 4.41
N THR A 63 -5.46 -8.36 4.86
CA THR A 63 -6.69 -7.57 4.72
C THR A 63 -7.04 -6.96 6.07
N ALA A 64 -7.01 -5.64 6.12
CA ALA A 64 -7.47 -4.86 7.27
C ALA A 64 -8.84 -4.24 6.94
N THR A 65 -9.65 -4.02 7.97
CA THR A 65 -10.92 -3.31 7.86
C THR A 65 -10.87 -2.05 8.69
N ALA A 66 -11.35 -0.94 8.15
CA ALA A 66 -11.54 0.30 8.90
C ALA A 66 -12.83 0.98 8.47
N GLU A 67 -13.44 1.71 9.41
CA GLU A 67 -14.66 2.48 9.21
C GLU A 67 -14.45 3.87 9.79
N THR A 68 -14.93 4.89 9.08
CA THR A 68 -14.99 6.25 9.60
C THR A 68 -16.41 6.50 10.10
N PRO A 69 -16.63 6.60 11.43
CA PRO A 69 -17.95 6.90 11.97
C PRO A 69 -18.46 8.26 11.45
N ALA A 70 -19.78 8.40 11.39
CA ALA A 70 -20.46 9.62 10.93
C ALA A 70 -20.31 10.79 11.92
#